data_AF-A0A5M8T0Z7-F1
#
_entry.id   AF-A0A5M8T0Z7-F1
#
_cell.length_a   1.000
_cell.length_b   1.000
_cell.length_c   1.000
_cell.angle_alpha   90.00
_cell.angle_beta   90.00
_cell.angle_gamma   90.00
#
_symmetry.space_group_name_H-M   'P 1'
#
loop_
_entity.id
_entity.type
_entity.pdbx_description
1 polymer ?
#
loop_
_entity_poly.entity_id
_entity_poly.type
_entity_poly.pdbx_seq_one_letter_code
_entity_poly.pdbx_strand_id
1 'polypeptide(L)'
;MNVPAGSFHQLWNSPQAPYVYTGIINGAKLVVGLTSLGNNNYQFDAAGWPVTFSSGITNPVTVSLTIGDDSGSAPVTALISAR
;
A
#
# COMPACT_ATOMS: atom_id res chain seq x y z
N MET A 1 1.20 4.01 -9.73
CA MET A 1 2.53 3.40 -9.46
C MET A 1 2.27 1.93 -9.22
N ASN A 2 3.06 1.02 -9.76
CA ASN A 2 2.78 -0.42 -9.65
C ASN A 2 3.92 -1.11 -8.91
N VAL A 3 3.60 -1.83 -7.84
CA VAL A 3 4.53 -2.76 -7.19
C VAL A 3 4.71 -3.95 -8.15
N PRO A 4 5.95 -4.40 -8.45
CA PRO A 4 6.13 -5.53 -9.37
C PRO A 4 5.50 -6.81 -8.81
N ALA A 5 4.88 -7.61 -9.69
CA ALA A 5 4.28 -8.88 -9.30
C ALA A 5 5.30 -9.80 -8.61
N GLY A 6 4.89 -10.49 -7.56
CA GLY A 6 5.76 -11.37 -6.77
C GLY A 6 6.74 -10.66 -5.84
N SER A 7 6.72 -9.33 -5.73
CA SER A 7 7.63 -8.59 -4.84
C SER A 7 7.25 -8.65 -3.35
N PHE A 8 6.03 -9.08 -3.05
CA PHE A 8 5.59 -9.28 -1.67
C PHE A 8 6.20 -10.56 -1.11
N HIS A 9 6.63 -10.52 0.14
CA HIS A 9 7.08 -11.68 0.89
C HIS A 9 6.37 -11.74 2.23
N GLN A 10 6.23 -12.94 2.78
CA GLN A 10 5.73 -13.09 4.14
C GLN A 10 6.78 -12.57 5.13
N LEU A 11 6.36 -11.78 6.10
CA LEU A 11 7.28 -11.20 7.09
C LEU A 11 7.90 -12.27 8.01
N TRP A 12 7.21 -13.39 8.21
CA TRP A 12 7.70 -14.58 8.90
C TRP A 12 7.01 -15.84 8.34
N ASN A 13 7.53 -17.02 8.68
CA ASN A 13 6.98 -18.28 8.19
C ASN A 13 5.75 -18.72 9.01
N SER A 14 4.57 -18.20 8.66
CA SER A 14 3.28 -18.61 9.23
C SER A 14 2.14 -18.31 8.25
N PRO A 15 1.05 -19.11 8.20
CA PRO A 15 -0.14 -18.79 7.43
C PRO A 15 -0.79 -17.44 7.78
N GLN A 16 -0.52 -16.93 9.00
CA GLN A 16 -1.04 -15.67 9.51
C GLN A 16 -0.08 -14.49 9.27
N ALA A 17 1.09 -14.75 8.67
CA ALA A 17 2.08 -13.71 8.44
C ALA A 17 1.55 -12.66 7.46
N PRO A 18 1.74 -11.36 7.76
CA PRO A 18 1.49 -10.30 6.79
C PRO A 18 2.37 -10.47 5.56
N TYR A 19 1.81 -10.10 4.41
CA TYR A 19 2.59 -9.90 3.19
C TYR A 19 3.13 -8.48 3.17
N VAL A 20 4.44 -8.35 2.99
CA VAL A 20 5.13 -7.06 3.04
C VAL A 20 5.87 -6.81 1.74
N TYR A 21 5.82 -5.57 1.28
CA TYR A 21 6.70 -5.04 0.27
C TYR A 21 7.52 -3.89 0.87
N THR A 22 8.81 -3.86 0.56
CA THR A 22 9.67 -2.71 0.83
C THR A 22 10.57 -2.51 -0.38
N GLY A 23 10.54 -1.33 -0.97
CA GLY A 23 11.36 -1.04 -2.14
C GLY A 23 11.30 0.42 -2.56
N ILE A 24 11.86 0.71 -3.72
CA ILE A 24 11.83 2.04 -4.32
C ILE A 24 10.99 1.97 -5.59
N ILE A 25 10.00 2.84 -5.71
CA ILE A 25 9.16 2.98 -6.91
C ILE A 25 9.16 4.45 -7.30
N ASN A 26 9.58 4.75 -8.53
CA ASN A 26 9.67 6.10 -9.07
C ASN A 26 10.43 7.08 -8.15
N GLY A 27 11.51 6.62 -7.50
CA GLY A 27 12.34 7.43 -6.61
C GLY A 27 11.81 7.60 -5.18
N ALA A 28 10.58 7.16 -4.88
CA ALA A 28 10.06 7.12 -3.52
C ALA A 28 10.32 5.74 -2.89
N LYS A 29 10.81 5.72 -1.65
CA LYS A 29 10.78 4.52 -0.83
C LYS A 29 9.33 4.24 -0.48
N LEU A 30 8.88 3.01 -0.70
CA LEU A 30 7.54 2.54 -0.40
C LEU A 30 7.64 1.33 0.51
N VAL A 31 6.85 1.34 1.57
CA VAL A 31 6.60 0.20 2.46
C VAL A 31 5.10 -0.08 2.44
N VAL A 32 4.73 -1.33 2.17
CA VAL A 32 3.35 -1.79 2.15
C VAL A 32 3.21 -3.03 2.99
N GLY A 33 2.15 -3.10 3.81
CA GLY A 33 1.74 -4.28 4.54
C GLY A 33 0.31 -4.68 4.17
N LEU A 34 0.10 -5.97 3.95
CA LEU A 34 -1.20 -6.58 3.78
C LEU A 34 -1.38 -7.67 4.84
N THR A 35 -2.26 -7.42 5.80
CA THR A 35 -2.53 -8.33 6.94
C THR A 35 -3.92 -8.92 6.79
N SER A 36 -4.05 -10.24 6.83
CA SER A 36 -5.37 -10.89 6.85
C SER A 36 -6.04 -10.68 8.22
N LEU A 37 -7.31 -10.29 8.20
CA LEU A 37 -8.16 -10.16 9.37
C LEU A 37 -9.14 -11.35 9.51
N GLY A 38 -9.04 -12.35 8.62
CA GLY A 38 -10.00 -13.45 8.49
C GLY A 38 -11.27 -13.07 7.71
N ASN A 39 -12.11 -14.06 7.38
CA ASN A 39 -13.37 -13.87 6.64
C ASN A 39 -13.22 -13.05 5.34
N ASN A 40 -12.12 -13.27 4.60
CA ASN A 40 -11.74 -12.52 3.40
C ASN A 40 -11.55 -11.00 3.61
N ASN A 41 -11.40 -10.55 4.85
CA ASN A 41 -11.06 -9.17 5.17
C ASN A 41 -9.55 -9.00 5.32
N TYR A 42 -9.05 -7.84 4.89
CA TYR A 42 -7.63 -7.50 4.94
C TYR A 42 -7.46 -6.06 5.40
N GLN A 43 -6.43 -5.83 6.20
CA GLN A 43 -5.90 -4.51 6.47
C GLN A 43 -4.76 -4.22 5.49
N PHE A 44 -4.83 -3.05 4.86
CA PHE A 44 -3.82 -2.54 3.94
C PHE A 44 -3.20 -1.27 4.53
N ASP A 45 -1.90 -1.30 4.77
CA ASP A 45 -1.11 -0.16 5.25
C ASP A 45 -0.06 0.20 4.21
N ALA A 46 0.10 1.49 3.91
CA ALA A 46 1.10 1.97 2.98
C ALA A 46 1.74 3.27 3.48
N ALA A 47 3.06 3.35 3.38
CA ALA A 47 3.83 4.55 3.70
C ALA A 47 4.90 4.79 2.63
N GLY A 48 5.03 6.05 2.18
CA GLY A 48 5.95 6.42 1.11
C GLY A 48 6.71 7.71 1.39
N TRP A 49 8.02 7.75 1.11
CA TRP A 49 8.86 8.94 1.25
C TRP A 49 10.19 8.83 0.48
N PRO A 50 10.83 9.95 0.08
CA PRO A 50 10.19 11.26 -0.10
C PRO A 50 9.19 11.20 -1.26
N VAL A 51 8.12 12.00 -1.20
CA VAL A 51 7.13 12.12 -2.27
C VAL A 51 6.89 13.60 -2.53
N THR A 52 6.95 14.00 -3.79
CA THR A 52 6.50 15.33 -4.22
C THR A 52 5.07 15.21 -4.71
N PHE A 53 4.14 15.76 -3.95
CA PHE A 53 2.73 15.82 -4.36
C PHE A 53 2.53 16.98 -5.33
N SER A 54 1.79 16.76 -6.41
CA SER A 54 1.26 17.86 -7.22
C SER A 54 0.37 18.73 -6.34
N SER A 55 0.41 20.05 -6.54
CA SER A 55 -0.47 20.98 -5.82
C SER A 55 -1.93 20.54 -5.97
N GLY A 56 -2.66 20.47 -4.85
CA GLY A 56 -4.10 20.13 -4.84
C GLY A 56 -4.46 18.73 -4.36
N ILE A 57 -3.50 17.92 -3.88
CA ILE A 57 -3.89 16.71 -3.14
C ILE A 57 -4.42 17.11 -1.76
N THR A 58 -5.71 16.86 -1.55
CA THR A 58 -6.41 17.06 -0.28
C THR A 58 -7.12 15.78 0.11
N ASN A 59 -7.40 15.62 1.41
CA ASN A 59 -8.21 14.52 1.88
C ASN A 59 -9.70 14.75 1.56
N PRO A 60 -10.48 13.68 1.34
CA PRO A 60 -10.03 12.28 1.26
C PRO A 60 -9.34 11.97 -0.08
N VAL A 61 -8.34 11.09 -0.04
CA VAL A 61 -7.71 10.56 -1.26
C VAL A 61 -8.29 9.19 -1.61
N THR A 62 -8.54 8.94 -2.89
CA THR A 62 -8.98 7.61 -3.34
C THR A 62 -7.79 6.69 -3.45
N VAL A 63 -7.81 5.57 -2.72
CA VAL A 63 -6.84 4.49 -2.85
C VAL A 63 -7.48 3.33 -3.58
N SER A 64 -6.81 2.85 -4.64
CA SER A 64 -7.19 1.64 -5.36
C SER A 64 -6.19 0.53 -5.09
N LEU A 65 -6.68 -0.66 -4.80
CA LEU A 65 -5.90 -1.88 -4.63
C LEU A 65 -6.33 -2.90 -5.67
N THR A 66 -5.38 -3.48 -6.37
CA THR A 66 -5.59 -4.55 -7.35
C THR A 66 -4.72 -5.75 -6.97
N ILE A 67 -5.33 -6.93 -6.85
CA ILE A 67 -4.64 -8.20 -6.56
C ILE A 67 -5.11 -9.22 -7.60
N GLY A 68 -4.24 -9.58 -8.54
CA GLY A 68 -4.64 -10.38 -9.70
C GLY A 68 -5.70 -9.65 -10.51
N ASP A 69 -6.86 -10.30 -10.70
CA ASP A 69 -7.99 -9.76 -11.45
C ASP A 69 -9.05 -9.07 -10.57
N ASP A 70 -8.86 -9.06 -9.24
CA ASP A 70 -9.74 -8.37 -8.29
C ASP A 70 -9.23 -6.96 -8.03
N SER A 71 -10.15 -5.99 -7.97
CA SER A 71 -9.84 -4.60 -7.69
C SER A 71 -10.93 -3.93 -6.86
N GLY A 72 -10.50 -3.08 -5.94
CA GLY A 72 -11.38 -2.25 -5.13
C GLY A 72 -10.77 -0.87 -4.93
N SER A 73 -11.63 0.10 -4.60
CA SER A 73 -11.20 1.45 -4.26
C SER A 73 -11.98 2.00 -3.08
N ALA A 74 -11.31 2.74 -2.21
CA ALA A 74 -11.95 3.40 -1.07
C ALA A 74 -11.37 4.82 -0.86
N PRO A 75 -12.20 5.79 -0.43
CA PRO A 75 -11.69 7.07 0.06
C PRO A 75 -11.01 6.85 1.43
N VAL A 76 -9.80 7.37 1.58
CA VAL A 76 -9.05 7.31 2.84
C VAL A 76 -8.64 8.71 3.27
N THR A 77 -8.56 8.90 4.58
CA THR A 77 -7.88 10.07 5.15
C THR A 77 -6.41 9.72 5.32
N ALA A 78 -5.56 10.24 4.44
CA ALA A 78 -4.13 10.03 4.48
C ALA A 78 -3.42 11.09 5.33
N LEU A 79 -2.34 10.70 6.00
CA LEU A 79 -1.37 11.65 6.55
C LEU A 79 -0.47 12.13 5.41
N ILE A 80 -0.64 13.38 5.01
CA ILE A 80 0.12 13.99 3.91
C ILE A 80 0.92 15.15 4.48
N SER A 81 2.24 15.01 4.50
CA SER A 81 3.16 16.11 4.81
C SER A 81 4.04 16.37 3.59
N ALA A 82 3.96 17.56 3.02
CA ALA A 82 4.99 18.04 2.10
C ALA A 82 6.26 18.33 2.91
N ARG A 83 7.42 18.10 2.29
CA ARG A 83 8.71 18.52 2.84
C ARG A 83 9.00 19.97 2.47
#